data_AF-A0A927B1S1-F1
#
_entry.id   AF-A0A927B1S1-F1
#
_cell.length_a   1.000
_cell.length_b   1.000
_cell.length_c   1.000
_cell.angle_alpha   90.00
_cell.angle_beta   90.00
_cell.angle_gamma   90.00
#
_symmetry.space_group_name_H-M   'P 1'
#
loop_
_entity.id
_entity.type
_entity.pdbx_description
1 polymer ?
#
loop_
_entity_poly.entity_id
_entity_poly.type
_entity_poly.pdbx_seq_one_letter_code
_entity_poly.pdbx_strand_id
1 'polypeptide(L)'
;MNLESWQTFWQVLILLGAIAVAVGGFGTWKVDKMLSSEKEQKESTEKVLTQKQQARTGILASSRKVLFSIDQKVYPTIEIGDSGTNFELLPTAEYFFNVEDSKLIINKNNDSLFVSMKFYTPSGDLLAEIVDNEWTLNKEGVLDRNYTKNALEVRGSNGEIELQIQLLPDRVRLQGIFRGPNGGLSLALVKHPIHGKGAKIIVLQEGEKLIPENKIQPMFRYPSDTHLGELIEREN
;
A
#
# COMPACT_ATOMS: atom_id res chain seq x y z
N MET A 1 -70.91 -47.21 1.54
CA MET A 1 -69.70 -46.37 1.53
C MET A 1 -70.18 -44.94 1.29
N ASN A 2 -70.13 -44.07 2.30
CA ASN A 2 -70.76 -42.74 2.22
C ASN A 2 -69.85 -41.76 1.48
N LEU A 3 -70.47 -40.89 0.67
CA LEU A 3 -69.79 -39.85 -0.11
C LEU A 3 -68.93 -38.93 0.78
N GLU A 4 -69.31 -38.75 2.04
CA GLU A 4 -68.57 -37.96 3.03
C GLU A 4 -67.19 -38.52 3.38
N SER A 5 -67.00 -39.85 3.36
CA SER A 5 -65.68 -40.45 3.70
C SER A 5 -64.64 -40.25 2.59
N TRP A 6 -65.08 -40.05 1.35
CA TRP A 6 -64.19 -39.75 0.22
C TRP A 6 -63.70 -38.31 0.24
N GLN A 7 -64.52 -37.38 0.74
CA GLN A 7 -64.17 -35.98 0.83
C GLN A 7 -63.11 -35.73 1.93
N THR A 8 -63.23 -36.43 3.07
CA THR A 8 -62.22 -36.38 4.14
C THR A 8 -60.89 -36.96 3.69
N PHE A 9 -60.91 -38.04 2.90
CA PHE A 9 -59.70 -38.66 2.35
C PHE A 9 -58.90 -37.71 1.43
N TRP A 10 -59.58 -36.99 0.52
CA TRP A 10 -58.92 -36.00 -0.35
C TRP A 10 -58.35 -34.80 0.43
N GLN A 11 -59.05 -34.33 1.47
CA GLN A 11 -58.56 -33.22 2.29
C GLN A 11 -57.26 -33.59 3.03
N VAL A 12 -57.16 -34.83 3.53
CA VAL A 12 -55.93 -35.33 4.18
C VAL A 12 -54.78 -35.44 3.17
N LEU A 13 -55.04 -35.95 1.96
CA LEU A 13 -54.01 -36.03 0.90
C LEU A 13 -53.48 -34.66 0.47
N ILE A 14 -54.36 -33.67 0.32
CA ILE A 14 -53.96 -32.28 -0.01
C ILE A 14 -53.11 -31.68 1.11
N LEU A 15 -53.49 -31.91 2.38
CA LEU A 15 -52.74 -31.40 3.53
C LEU A 15 -51.35 -32.04 3.62
N LEU A 16 -51.23 -33.36 3.42
CA LEU A 16 -49.95 -34.06 3.40
C LEU A 16 -49.06 -33.60 2.22
N GLY A 17 -49.66 -33.38 1.04
CA GLY A 17 -48.96 -32.81 -0.11
C GLY A 17 -48.41 -31.40 0.17
N ALA A 18 -49.19 -30.53 0.81
CA ALA A 18 -48.76 -29.18 1.16
C ALA A 18 -47.61 -29.18 2.18
N ILE A 19 -47.65 -30.07 3.18
CA ILE A 19 -46.57 -30.22 4.18
C ILE A 19 -45.27 -30.71 3.51
N ALA A 20 -45.36 -31.68 2.59
CA ALA A 20 -44.19 -32.19 1.88
C ALA A 20 -43.50 -31.11 1.01
N VAL A 21 -44.28 -30.27 0.34
CA VAL A 21 -43.76 -29.13 -0.45
C VAL A 21 -43.11 -28.07 0.45
N ALA A 22 -43.72 -27.77 1.61
CA ALA A 22 -43.16 -26.81 2.56
C ALA A 22 -41.81 -27.28 3.15
N VAL A 23 -41.70 -28.56 3.53
CA VAL A 23 -40.44 -29.13 4.06
C VAL A 23 -39.37 -29.22 2.96
N GLY A 24 -39.74 -29.60 1.74
CA GLY A 24 -38.83 -29.62 0.59
C GLY A 24 -38.29 -28.24 0.23
N GLY A 25 -39.16 -27.22 0.18
CA GLY A 25 -38.78 -25.84 -0.15
C GLY A 25 -37.92 -25.16 0.92
N PHE A 26 -38.17 -25.44 2.22
CA PHE A 26 -37.35 -24.89 3.31
C PHE A 26 -35.94 -25.51 3.35
N GLY A 27 -35.83 -26.80 3.00
CA GLY A 27 -34.55 -27.50 2.90
C GLY A 27 -33.67 -26.94 1.78
N THR A 28 -34.22 -26.73 0.58
CA THR A 28 -33.46 -26.20 -0.57
C THR A 28 -33.02 -24.76 -0.35
N TRP A 29 -33.87 -23.90 0.22
CA TRP A 29 -33.50 -22.51 0.55
C TRP A 29 -32.34 -22.42 1.55
N LYS A 30 -32.34 -23.26 2.58
CA LYS A 30 -31.27 -23.24 3.60
C LYS A 30 -29.93 -23.71 3.04
N VAL A 31 -29.93 -24.73 2.17
CA VAL A 31 -28.72 -25.23 1.50
C VAL A 31 -28.16 -24.20 0.52
N ASP A 32 -29.01 -23.55 -0.27
CA ASP A 32 -28.58 -22.52 -1.22
C ASP A 32 -27.95 -21.31 -0.51
N LYS A 33 -28.52 -20.91 0.64
CA LYS A 33 -27.96 -19.85 1.49
C LYS A 33 -26.59 -20.23 2.06
N MET A 34 -26.39 -21.48 2.49
CA MET A 34 -25.09 -21.96 2.98
C MET A 34 -24.04 -21.98 1.87
N LEU A 35 -24.39 -22.51 0.69
CA LEU A 35 -23.49 -22.56 -0.47
C LEU A 35 -23.08 -21.15 -0.95
N SER A 36 -24.02 -20.19 -0.90
CA SER A 36 -23.74 -18.80 -1.24
C SER A 36 -22.77 -18.16 -0.25
N SER A 37 -22.96 -18.38 1.06
CA SER A 37 -22.06 -17.85 2.09
C SER A 37 -20.65 -18.45 2.04
N GLU A 38 -20.52 -19.74 1.70
CA GLU A 38 -19.20 -20.36 1.52
C GLU A 38 -18.47 -19.84 0.27
N LYS A 39 -19.20 -19.59 -0.83
CA LYS A 39 -18.61 -18.99 -2.03
C LYS A 39 -18.10 -17.58 -1.75
N GLU A 40 -18.88 -16.75 -1.07
CA GLU A 40 -18.47 -15.39 -0.70
C GLU A 40 -17.22 -15.41 0.22
N GLN A 41 -17.17 -16.30 1.20
CA GLN A 41 -15.99 -16.45 2.07
C GLN A 41 -14.76 -16.95 1.31
N LYS A 42 -14.92 -17.88 0.38
CA LYS A 42 -13.81 -18.36 -0.45
C LYS A 42 -13.28 -17.27 -1.36
N GLU A 43 -14.16 -16.53 -2.04
CA GLU A 43 -13.77 -15.40 -2.88
C GLU A 43 -13.10 -14.28 -2.08
N SER A 44 -13.60 -13.96 -0.87
CA SER A 44 -12.96 -12.95 -0.02
C SER A 44 -11.57 -13.41 0.43
N THR A 45 -11.43 -14.69 0.79
CA THR A 45 -10.13 -15.26 1.22
C THR A 45 -9.13 -15.29 0.07
N GLU A 46 -9.56 -15.68 -1.13
CA GLU A 46 -8.73 -15.73 -2.32
C GLU A 46 -8.27 -14.33 -2.73
N LYS A 47 -9.17 -13.33 -2.73
CA LYS A 47 -8.81 -11.92 -2.97
C LYS A 47 -7.77 -11.41 -1.97
N VAL A 48 -7.92 -11.74 -0.68
CA VAL A 48 -6.93 -11.37 0.35
C VAL A 48 -5.59 -12.08 0.11
N LEU A 49 -5.59 -13.35 -0.31
CA LEU A 49 -4.37 -14.10 -0.60
C LEU A 49 -3.65 -13.54 -1.82
N THR A 50 -4.37 -13.24 -2.91
CA THR A 50 -3.82 -12.62 -4.12
C THR A 50 -3.29 -11.24 -3.82
N GLN A 51 -3.99 -10.45 -3.01
CA GLN A 51 -3.52 -9.13 -2.59
C GLN A 51 -2.27 -9.23 -1.72
N LYS A 52 -2.17 -10.22 -0.82
CA LYS A 52 -0.93 -10.51 -0.06
C LYS A 52 0.21 -11.02 -0.95
N GLN A 53 -0.07 -11.75 -2.02
CA GLN A 53 0.94 -12.22 -2.98
C GLN A 53 1.43 -11.10 -3.89
N GLN A 54 0.53 -10.29 -4.44
CA GLN A 54 0.86 -9.06 -5.17
C GLN A 54 1.60 -8.07 -4.28
N ALA A 55 1.25 -8.05 -3.00
CA ALA A 55 2.00 -7.29 -2.05
C ALA A 55 3.46 -7.80 -2.01
N ARG A 56 3.68 -9.09 -1.79
CA ARG A 56 5.02 -9.67 -1.67
C ARG A 56 6.00 -9.36 -2.81
N THR A 57 5.54 -9.03 -4.02
CA THR A 57 6.41 -8.67 -5.15
C THR A 57 6.91 -7.23 -5.13
N GLY A 58 6.48 -6.37 -4.19
CA GLY A 58 6.95 -4.99 -4.05
C GLY A 58 6.63 -4.04 -5.21
N ILE A 59 6.07 -4.52 -6.33
CA ILE A 59 5.79 -3.72 -7.53
C ILE A 59 4.65 -2.73 -7.27
N LEU A 60 4.94 -1.44 -7.44
CA LEU A 60 3.95 -0.37 -7.35
C LEU A 60 3.22 -0.20 -8.70
N ALA A 61 2.01 -0.75 -8.83
CA ALA A 61 1.10 -0.54 -9.96
C ALA A 61 0.04 0.56 -9.74
N SER A 62 -0.08 1.49 -10.69
CA SER A 62 -1.17 2.49 -10.68
C SER A 62 -2.54 1.83 -10.88
N SER A 63 -3.54 2.21 -10.07
CA SER A 63 -4.91 1.67 -10.19
C SER A 63 -5.77 2.31 -11.28
N ARG A 64 -5.25 3.29 -12.03
CA ARG A 64 -5.93 3.88 -13.19
C ARG A 64 -4.97 3.94 -14.36
N LYS A 65 -5.41 3.41 -15.50
CA LYS A 65 -4.71 3.33 -16.79
C LYS A 65 -4.45 4.69 -17.49
N VAL A 66 -4.46 5.81 -16.76
CA VAL A 66 -4.72 7.13 -17.38
C VAL A 66 -3.78 8.24 -16.92
N LEU A 67 -2.51 7.97 -16.65
CA LEU A 67 -1.56 9.09 -16.62
C LEU A 67 -0.29 8.94 -17.39
N PHE A 68 -0.05 7.75 -17.89
CA PHE A 68 1.23 7.40 -18.43
C PHE A 68 1.05 6.58 -19.70
N SER A 69 0.08 6.96 -20.52
CA SER A 69 0.16 6.59 -21.93
C SER A 69 1.49 7.13 -22.44
N ILE A 70 2.35 6.23 -22.90
CA ILE A 70 3.61 6.56 -23.60
C ILE A 70 3.35 7.55 -24.75
N ASP A 71 2.11 7.63 -25.25
CA ASP A 71 1.70 8.56 -26.29
C ASP A 71 1.60 10.03 -25.83
N GLN A 72 1.60 10.31 -24.53
CA GLN A 72 1.60 11.68 -24.00
C GLN A 72 2.85 11.87 -23.12
N LYS A 73 3.79 12.72 -23.58
CA LYS A 73 5.02 13.15 -22.88
C LYS A 73 4.71 13.94 -21.59
N VAL A 74 3.95 13.37 -20.66
CA VAL A 74 3.67 13.94 -19.35
C VAL A 74 4.70 13.38 -18.37
N TYR A 75 5.69 14.20 -18.03
CA TYR A 75 6.65 13.87 -16.98
C TYR A 75 5.95 13.98 -15.62
N PRO A 76 6.12 13.00 -14.72
CA PRO A 76 5.55 13.08 -13.40
C PRO A 76 6.18 14.26 -12.65
N THR A 77 5.34 15.06 -12.01
CA THR A 77 5.78 16.07 -11.04
C THR A 77 6.15 15.37 -9.73
N ILE A 78 7.21 15.81 -9.04
CA ILE A 78 7.50 15.36 -7.68
C ILE A 78 6.91 16.35 -6.68
N GLU A 79 6.02 15.90 -5.81
CA GLU A 79 5.53 16.67 -4.67
C GLU A 79 6.26 16.23 -3.40
N ILE A 80 6.71 17.15 -2.53
CA ILE A 80 7.23 16.74 -1.22
C ILE A 80 6.06 16.45 -0.27
N GLY A 81 5.89 15.19 0.11
CA GLY A 81 4.75 14.74 0.92
C GLY A 81 3.42 15.18 0.31
N ASP A 82 2.52 15.71 1.13
CA ASP A 82 1.26 16.36 0.71
C ASP A 82 1.32 17.89 0.95
N SER A 83 2.50 18.49 0.74
CA SER A 83 2.76 19.90 1.03
C SER A 83 2.24 20.87 -0.03
N GLY A 84 1.92 20.39 -1.23
CA GLY A 84 1.70 21.19 -2.43
C GLY A 84 2.96 21.77 -3.09
N THR A 85 4.15 21.59 -2.50
CA THR A 85 5.41 21.99 -3.14
C THR A 85 5.83 20.96 -4.17
N ASN A 86 5.97 21.41 -5.42
CA ASN A 86 6.19 20.57 -6.58
C ASN A 86 7.51 20.90 -7.27
N PHE A 87 8.18 19.88 -7.79
CA PHE A 87 9.32 19.96 -8.69
C PHE A 87 8.92 19.38 -10.03
N GLU A 88 9.12 20.17 -11.09
CA GLU A 88 8.97 19.67 -12.45
C GLU A 88 10.26 19.00 -12.88
N LEU A 89 10.13 17.76 -13.37
CA LEU A 89 11.25 16.98 -13.84
C LEU A 89 11.47 17.23 -15.32
N LEU A 90 12.73 17.46 -15.70
CA LEU A 90 13.09 17.64 -17.10
C LEU A 90 13.08 16.30 -17.85
N PRO A 91 12.77 16.30 -19.15
CA PRO A 91 12.56 15.12 -20.00
C PRO A 91 13.64 14.03 -20.06
N THR A 92 14.87 14.37 -19.66
CA THR A 92 16.08 13.66 -20.07
C THR A 92 16.75 12.87 -18.94
N ALA A 93 16.17 12.82 -17.74
CA ALA A 93 16.83 12.27 -16.57
C ALA A 93 16.11 11.04 -16.01
N GLU A 94 16.86 9.99 -15.71
CA GLU A 94 16.51 9.10 -14.59
C GLU A 94 16.20 9.98 -13.38
N TYR A 95 15.12 9.71 -12.65
CA TYR A 95 14.82 10.51 -11.46
C TYR A 95 15.81 10.11 -10.37
N PHE A 96 16.80 10.96 -10.13
CA PHE A 96 17.73 10.74 -9.05
C PHE A 96 17.81 11.92 -8.09
N PHE A 97 17.64 11.62 -6.80
CA PHE A 97 18.16 12.45 -5.73
C PHE A 97 19.48 11.84 -5.33
N ASN A 98 20.56 12.60 -5.48
CA ASN A 98 21.90 12.12 -5.20
C ASN A 98 22.49 12.85 -4.00
N VAL A 99 22.71 12.11 -2.92
CA VAL A 99 23.48 12.54 -1.76
C VAL A 99 24.59 11.52 -1.57
N GLU A 100 25.78 11.83 -2.09
CA GLU A 100 26.94 10.93 -2.09
C GLU A 100 26.62 9.56 -2.73
N ASP A 101 26.67 8.45 -1.97
CA ASP A 101 26.31 7.11 -2.45
C ASP A 101 24.82 6.76 -2.20
N SER A 102 24.08 7.62 -1.49
CA SER A 102 22.64 7.51 -1.31
C SER A 102 21.90 8.11 -2.50
N LYS A 103 21.98 7.41 -3.63
CA LYS A 103 21.18 7.70 -4.82
C LYS A 103 19.80 7.06 -4.65
N LEU A 104 18.76 7.88 -4.49
CA LEU A 104 17.39 7.45 -4.71
C LEU A 104 17.17 7.42 -6.21
N ILE A 105 16.93 6.24 -6.78
CA ILE A 105 16.57 6.05 -8.18
C ILE A 105 15.09 5.71 -8.20
N ILE A 106 14.31 6.55 -8.89
CA ILE A 106 12.94 6.21 -9.23
C ILE A 106 12.94 5.94 -10.72
N ASN A 107 12.75 4.68 -11.10
CA ASN A 107 12.57 4.27 -12.48
C ASN A 107 11.10 3.96 -12.72
N LYS A 108 10.63 4.22 -13.93
CA LYS A 108 9.29 3.87 -14.35
C LYS A 108 9.38 3.01 -15.59
N ASN A 109 8.79 1.83 -15.51
CA ASN A 109 8.64 0.95 -16.65
C ASN A 109 7.15 0.63 -16.80
N ASN A 110 6.55 1.10 -17.90
CA ASN A 110 5.11 1.08 -18.14
C ASN A 110 4.31 1.75 -17.01
N ASP A 111 3.34 1.04 -16.44
CA ASP A 111 2.46 1.49 -15.35
C ASP A 111 3.03 1.18 -13.95
N SER A 112 4.29 0.74 -13.88
CA SER A 112 4.96 0.35 -12.64
C SER A 112 6.08 1.31 -12.26
N LEU A 113 6.12 1.68 -10.98
CA LEU A 113 7.20 2.47 -10.37
C LEU A 113 8.17 1.53 -9.67
N PHE A 114 9.45 1.69 -9.95
CA PHE A 114 10.56 0.94 -9.36
C PHE A 114 11.43 1.91 -8.57
N VAL A 115 11.65 1.60 -7.30
CA VAL A 115 12.42 2.43 -6.37
C VAL A 115 13.67 1.66 -5.97
N SER A 116 14.83 2.30 -6.14
CA SER A 116 16.09 1.78 -5.64
C SER A 116 16.76 2.82 -4.75
N MET A 117 17.23 2.40 -3.58
CA MET A 117 17.87 3.29 -2.60
C MET A 117 18.71 2.48 -1.61
N LYS A 118 19.85 3.06 -1.22
CA LYS A 118 20.66 2.59 -0.10
C LYS A 118 20.30 3.37 1.16
N PHE A 119 20.24 2.67 2.29
CA PHE A 119 19.94 3.23 3.60
C PHE A 119 21.17 3.08 4.48
N TYR A 120 21.65 4.18 5.03
CA TYR A 120 22.81 4.20 5.91
C TYR A 120 22.41 4.59 7.33
N THR A 121 23.15 4.07 8.32
CA THR A 121 23.08 4.53 9.71
C THR A 121 23.55 5.98 9.82
N PRO A 122 23.32 6.65 10.96
CA PRO A 122 23.92 7.96 11.22
C PRO A 122 25.46 7.98 11.20
N SER A 123 26.12 6.84 11.48
CA SER A 123 27.58 6.65 11.34
C SER A 123 28.03 6.36 9.91
N GLY A 124 27.09 6.24 8.96
CA GLY A 124 27.36 5.95 7.56
C GLY A 124 27.61 4.48 7.22
N ASP A 125 27.21 3.56 8.09
CA ASP A 125 27.23 2.12 7.78
C ASP A 125 26.01 1.75 6.93
N LEU A 126 26.21 0.99 5.86
CA LEU A 126 25.08 0.50 5.04
C LEU A 126 24.19 -0.42 5.87
N LEU A 127 22.95 -0.01 6.09
CA LEU A 127 21.93 -0.71 6.86
C LEU A 127 21.10 -1.64 5.97
N ALA A 128 20.64 -1.11 4.84
CA ALA A 128 19.78 -1.82 3.91
C ALA A 128 19.90 -1.25 2.49
N GLU A 129 19.43 -2.01 1.52
CA GLU A 129 19.37 -1.62 0.12
C GLU A 129 18.10 -2.19 -0.49
N ILE A 130 17.36 -1.30 -1.17
CA ILE A 130 16.26 -1.67 -2.04
C ILE A 130 16.73 -1.49 -3.48
N VAL A 131 16.48 -2.49 -4.33
CA VAL A 131 16.64 -2.40 -5.78
C VAL A 131 15.32 -2.82 -6.41
N ASP A 132 14.73 -1.93 -7.22
CA ASP A 132 13.49 -2.17 -7.95
C ASP A 132 12.34 -2.62 -7.03
N ASN A 133 12.21 -1.93 -5.89
CA ASN A 133 11.28 -2.22 -4.78
C ASN A 133 11.54 -3.53 -4.02
N GLU A 134 12.64 -4.23 -4.27
CA GLU A 134 12.98 -5.46 -3.55
C GLU A 134 14.18 -5.29 -2.63
N TRP A 135 14.12 -5.93 -1.46
CA TRP A 135 15.25 -5.93 -0.53
C TRP A 135 16.39 -6.75 -1.12
N THR A 136 17.51 -6.10 -1.46
CA THR A 136 18.77 -6.79 -1.77
C THR A 136 19.64 -6.94 -0.53
N LEU A 137 19.47 -6.03 0.44
CA LEU A 137 20.11 -6.07 1.75
C LEU A 137 19.15 -5.51 2.80
N ASN A 138 19.01 -6.20 3.94
CA ASN A 138 18.41 -5.65 5.15
C ASN A 138 19.08 -6.32 6.34
N LYS A 139 20.16 -5.72 6.83
CA LYS A 139 20.96 -6.32 7.92
C LYS A 139 20.06 -6.51 9.13
N GLU A 140 20.01 -7.75 9.64
CA GLU A 140 19.28 -8.13 10.85
C GLU A 140 17.77 -7.78 10.86
N GLY A 141 17.17 -7.48 9.69
CA GLY A 141 15.77 -7.04 9.62
C GLY A 141 15.53 -5.70 10.33
N VAL A 142 16.55 -4.83 10.39
CA VAL A 142 16.50 -3.57 11.14
C VAL A 142 15.52 -2.57 10.52
N LEU A 143 15.26 -2.68 9.22
CA LEU A 143 14.22 -1.90 8.55
C LEU A 143 12.97 -2.72 8.35
N ASP A 144 11.82 -2.09 8.63
CA ASP A 144 10.52 -2.59 8.25
C ASP A 144 10.03 -1.89 6.97
N ARG A 145 9.32 -2.62 6.10
CA ARG A 145 8.80 -2.12 4.83
C ARG A 145 7.31 -2.36 4.75
N ASN A 146 6.55 -1.30 4.49
CA ASN A 146 5.13 -1.41 4.22
C ASN A 146 4.80 -0.76 2.87
N TYR A 147 3.84 -1.31 2.15
CA TYR A 147 3.52 -0.84 0.81
C TYR A 147 2.11 -1.26 0.38
N THR A 148 1.53 -0.50 -0.55
CA THR A 148 0.34 -0.87 -1.33
C THR A 148 0.73 -0.95 -2.80
N LYS A 149 -0.26 -1.16 -3.69
CA LYS A 149 -0.07 -1.00 -5.13
C LYS A 149 0.51 0.35 -5.54
N ASN A 150 0.36 1.42 -4.77
CA ASN A 150 0.76 2.75 -5.21
C ASN A 150 1.53 3.54 -4.15
N ALA A 151 1.98 2.90 -3.08
CA ALA A 151 2.74 3.57 -2.04
C ALA A 151 3.76 2.61 -1.42
N LEU A 152 4.92 3.14 -1.06
CA LEU A 152 6.02 2.45 -0.38
C LEU A 152 6.48 3.30 0.80
N GLU A 153 6.63 2.67 1.95
CA GLU A 153 7.21 3.27 3.15
C GLU A 153 8.26 2.34 3.74
N VAL A 154 9.36 2.93 4.21
CA VAL A 154 10.41 2.24 4.93
C VAL A 154 10.55 2.88 6.31
N ARG A 155 10.47 2.06 7.35
CA ARG A 155 10.56 2.46 8.74
C ARG A 155 11.85 1.93 9.36
N GLY A 156 12.61 2.84 9.99
CA GLY A 156 13.77 2.54 10.79
C GLY A 156 13.44 1.80 12.09
N SER A 157 14.43 1.10 12.65
CA SER A 157 14.30 0.44 13.96
C SER A 157 14.07 1.42 15.12
N ASN A 158 14.46 2.68 14.96
CA ASN A 158 14.14 3.78 15.87
C ASN A 158 12.66 4.22 15.79
N GLY A 159 11.88 3.61 14.90
CA GLY A 159 10.48 3.90 14.66
C GLY A 159 10.22 5.09 13.73
N GLU A 160 11.26 5.75 13.20
CA GLU A 160 11.16 6.88 12.28
C GLU A 160 10.98 6.41 10.83
N ILE A 161 10.30 7.20 10.01
CA ILE A 161 10.16 6.92 8.59
C ILE A 161 11.39 7.44 7.84
N GLU A 162 12.07 6.53 7.14
CA GLU A 162 13.29 6.81 6.38
C GLU A 162 12.98 7.16 4.92
N LEU A 163 11.92 6.55 4.36
CA LEU A 163 11.46 6.80 3.00
C LEU A 163 9.93 6.66 2.95
N GLN A 164 9.27 7.60 2.28
CA GLN A 164 7.85 7.57 2.01
C GLN A 164 7.60 8.02 0.56
N ILE A 165 7.09 7.12 -0.27
CA ILE A 165 6.77 7.36 -1.68
C ILE A 165 5.30 7.00 -1.93
N GLN A 166 4.56 7.87 -2.62
CA GLN A 166 3.21 7.57 -3.07
C GLN A 166 3.04 8.00 -4.53
N LEU A 167 2.74 7.03 -5.39
CA LEU A 167 2.34 7.25 -6.76
C LEU A 167 0.87 7.69 -6.78
N LEU A 168 0.66 8.93 -7.19
CA LEU A 168 -0.65 9.47 -7.51
C LEU A 168 -0.86 9.43 -9.01
N PRO A 169 -2.12 9.68 -9.46
CA PRO A 169 -2.40 9.82 -10.87
C PRO A 169 -1.39 10.78 -11.53
N ASP A 170 -1.27 12.02 -11.05
CA ASP A 170 -0.58 13.13 -11.71
C ASP A 170 0.82 13.45 -11.21
N ARG A 171 1.27 12.79 -10.15
CA ARG A 171 2.51 13.13 -9.45
C ARG A 171 3.05 11.97 -8.62
N VAL A 172 4.30 12.07 -8.22
CA VAL A 172 4.90 11.23 -7.18
C VAL A 172 5.07 12.07 -5.94
N ARG A 173 4.48 11.65 -4.83
CA ARG A 173 4.77 12.24 -3.52
C ARG A 173 5.99 11.57 -2.92
N LEU A 174 6.96 12.35 -2.46
CA LEU A 174 8.22 11.87 -1.92
C LEU A 174 8.54 12.59 -0.60
N GLN A 175 8.87 11.84 0.43
CA GLN A 175 9.58 12.30 1.62
C GLN A 175 10.65 11.28 1.94
N GLY A 176 11.77 11.73 2.51
CA GLY A 176 12.82 10.79 2.89
C GLY A 176 14.00 11.47 3.57
N ILE A 177 14.78 10.63 4.25
CA ILE A 177 16.05 10.99 4.87
C ILE A 177 17.15 10.25 4.11
N PHE A 178 18.00 11.00 3.42
CA PHE A 178 19.08 10.53 2.58
C PHE A 178 20.39 10.73 3.33
N ARG A 179 20.99 9.65 3.83
CA ARG A 179 22.26 9.70 4.57
C ARG A 179 23.41 9.18 3.71
N GLY A 180 24.50 9.92 3.60
CA GLY A 180 25.71 9.46 2.93
C GLY A 180 26.49 8.39 3.72
N PRO A 181 27.43 7.69 3.07
CA PRO A 181 28.39 6.82 3.75
C PRO A 181 29.33 7.60 4.69
N ASN A 182 30.01 6.91 5.60
CA ASN A 182 31.02 7.46 6.52
C ASN A 182 30.59 8.67 7.37
N GLY A 183 29.32 8.76 7.78
CA GLY A 183 28.80 9.90 8.54
C GLY A 183 28.74 11.19 7.72
N GLY A 184 28.78 11.08 6.39
CA GLY A 184 28.79 12.20 5.46
C GLY A 184 27.50 13.02 5.46
N LEU A 185 27.34 13.82 4.41
CA LEU A 185 26.21 14.74 4.30
C LEU A 185 24.89 13.98 4.40
N SER A 186 24.00 14.43 5.27
CA SER A 186 22.63 13.93 5.36
C SER A 186 21.65 15.00 4.91
N LEU A 187 20.64 14.61 4.14
CA LEU A 187 19.60 15.48 3.61
C LEU A 187 18.23 14.91 3.93
N ALA A 188 17.32 15.73 4.43
CA ALA A 188 15.93 15.35 4.61
C ALA A 188 15.01 16.18 3.73
N LEU A 189 14.15 15.51 2.96
CA LEU A 189 13.04 16.10 2.21
C LEU A 189 11.76 15.87 2.99
N VAL A 190 11.22 16.92 3.60
CA VAL A 190 10.08 16.81 4.53
C VAL A 190 9.06 17.91 4.27
N LYS A 191 7.78 17.62 4.58
CA LYS A 191 6.74 18.63 4.62
C LYS A 191 7.00 19.67 5.73
N HIS A 192 6.68 20.93 5.47
CA HIS A 192 6.76 21.99 6.47
C HIS A 192 5.68 21.79 7.56
N PRO A 193 6.03 21.80 8.86
CA PRO A 193 5.07 21.53 9.94
C PRO A 193 4.02 22.63 10.10
N ILE A 194 4.42 23.89 9.93
CA ILE A 194 3.54 25.04 10.20
C ILE A 194 2.70 25.32 8.95
N HIS A 195 1.38 25.31 9.12
CA HIS A 195 0.32 25.53 8.11
C HIS A 195 0.09 24.42 7.08
N GLY A 196 0.75 23.26 7.22
CA GLY A 196 0.54 22.12 6.33
C GLY A 196 0.81 22.40 4.84
N LYS A 197 1.46 23.52 4.54
CA LYS A 197 1.81 23.99 3.20
C LYS A 197 3.30 24.25 3.14
N GLY A 198 3.90 23.91 2.01
CA GLY A 198 5.33 24.09 1.79
C GLY A 198 6.16 22.89 2.25
N ALA A 199 7.40 22.84 1.75
CA ALA A 199 8.36 21.81 2.07
C ALA A 199 9.65 22.42 2.65
N LYS A 200 10.43 21.58 3.33
CA LYS A 200 11.79 21.90 3.77
C LYS A 200 12.77 20.90 3.20
N ILE A 201 13.92 21.42 2.79
CA ILE A 201 15.13 20.64 2.56
C ILE A 201 16.03 20.94 3.75
N ILE A 202 16.32 19.93 4.56
CA ILE A 202 17.13 20.09 5.77
C ILE A 202 18.44 19.37 5.53
N VAL A 203 19.55 20.09 5.69
CA VAL A 203 20.89 19.51 5.72
C VAL A 203 21.20 19.18 7.18
N LEU A 204 21.59 17.94 7.43
CA LEU A 204 21.95 17.40 8.75
C LEU A 204 23.43 17.04 8.75
N GLN A 205 24.11 17.36 9.85
CA GLN A 205 25.47 16.88 10.13
C GLN A 205 25.44 15.47 10.74
N GLU A 206 26.62 14.85 10.84
CA GLU A 206 26.78 13.53 11.44
C GLU A 206 26.17 13.48 12.85
N GLY A 207 25.32 12.48 13.09
CA GLY A 207 24.66 12.28 14.38
C GLY A 207 23.51 13.23 14.71
N GLU A 208 23.28 14.27 13.89
CA GLU A 208 22.10 15.14 14.05
C GLU A 208 20.82 14.37 13.72
N LYS A 209 19.77 14.68 14.49
CA LYS A 209 18.43 14.12 14.29
C LYS A 209 17.47 15.22 13.85
N LEU A 210 16.45 14.84 13.08
CA LEU A 210 15.34 15.75 12.82
C LEU A 210 14.65 16.10 14.13
N ILE A 211 14.38 17.39 14.32
CA ILE A 211 13.49 17.84 15.39
C ILE A 211 12.10 17.21 15.21
N PRO A 212 11.36 16.96 16.30
CA PRO A 212 10.07 16.25 16.25
C PRO A 212 9.08 16.79 15.21
N GLU A 213 9.05 18.11 15.02
CA GLU A 213 8.15 18.80 14.10
C GLU A 213 8.48 18.52 12.63
N ASN A 214 9.71 18.15 12.32
CA ASN A 214 10.15 17.85 10.96
C ASN A 214 10.12 16.34 10.66
N LYS A 215 9.67 15.49 11.60
CA LYS A 215 9.59 14.04 11.36
C LYS A 215 8.51 13.72 10.33
N ILE A 216 8.84 12.81 9.43
CA ILE A 216 7.91 12.26 8.44
C ILE A 216 6.88 11.42 9.20
N GLN A 217 5.61 11.80 9.09
CA GLN A 217 4.50 11.07 9.71
C GLN A 217 4.23 9.78 8.92
N PRO A 218 4.03 8.64 9.59
CA PRO A 218 3.73 7.37 8.92
C PRO A 218 2.43 7.47 8.12
N MET A 219 2.40 6.82 6.95
CA MET A 219 1.15 6.60 6.21
C MET A 219 0.58 5.20 6.43
N PHE A 220 1.41 4.25 6.89
CA PHE A 220 1.00 2.89 7.18
C PHE A 220 0.96 2.58 8.67
N ARG A 221 0.13 1.59 9.03
CA ARG A 221 0.21 0.92 10.32
C ARG A 221 1.42 -0.02 10.33
N TYR A 222 2.02 -0.15 11.51
CA TYR A 222 3.17 -1.01 11.76
C TYR A 222 2.95 -1.81 13.06
N PRO A 223 3.61 -2.97 13.22
CA PRO A 223 4.59 -3.59 12.30
C PRO A 223 3.96 -4.13 11.01
N SER A 224 4.74 -4.25 9.92
CA SER A 224 4.20 -4.62 8.61
C SER A 224 3.78 -6.09 8.50
N ASP A 225 4.30 -6.96 9.37
CA ASP A 225 3.95 -8.38 9.44
C ASP A 225 2.47 -8.62 9.78
N THR A 226 1.89 -7.75 10.62
CA THR A 226 0.48 -7.78 11.01
C THR A 226 -0.39 -6.75 10.28
N HIS A 227 0.21 -5.74 9.65
CA HIS A 227 -0.51 -4.60 9.03
C HIS A 227 -0.07 -4.30 7.59
N LEU A 228 0.35 -5.33 6.83
CA LEU A 228 0.83 -5.15 5.45
C LEU A 228 -0.23 -4.48 4.56
N GLY A 229 0.10 -3.30 4.04
CA GLY A 229 -0.73 -2.47 3.18
C GLY A 229 -1.81 -1.66 3.91
N GLU A 230 -1.90 -1.73 5.23
CA GLU A 230 -2.92 -1.02 6.00
C GLU A 230 -2.53 0.45 6.24
N LEU A 231 -3.32 1.37 5.70
CA LEU A 231 -3.12 2.81 5.89
C LEU A 231 -3.59 3.27 7.28
N ILE A 232 -2.94 4.30 7.83
CA ILE A 232 -3.44 5.01 9.01
C ILE A 232 -4.64 5.86 8.58
N GLU A 233 -5.74 5.75 9.32
CA GLU A 233 -6.89 6.64 9.16
C GLU A 233 -6.48 8.05 9.58
N ARG A 234 -6.48 8.99 8.63
CA ARG A 234 -6.30 10.40 8.94
C ARG A 234 -7.68 11.00 9.19
N GLU A 235 -7.89 11.56 10.38
CA GLU A 235 -9.02 12.45 10.61
C GLU A 235 -8.82 13.66 9.67
N ASN A 236 -9.74 13.82 8.72
CA ASN A 236 -9.74 14.94 7.78
C ASN A 236 -10.24 16.22 8.44
#